data_AF-A0AAJ6XIN5-F1
#
_entry.id   AF-A0AAJ6XIN5-F1
#
_cell.length_a   1.000
_cell.length_b   1.000
_cell.length_c   1.000
_cell.angle_alpha   90.00
_cell.angle_beta   90.00
_cell.angle_gamma   90.00
#
_symmetry.space_group_name_H-M   'P 1'
#
loop_
_entity.id
_entity.type
_entity.pdbx_description
1 polymer ?
#
loop_
_entity_poly.entity_id
_entity_poly.type
_entity_poly.pdbx_seq_one_letter_code
_entity_poly.pdbx_strand_id
1 'polypeptide(L)'
;MEYVSSSSIWDGVYYHPHLFGGLMLTAALLGLSTSYFGGLGYSYLPYMWSDLGVFYKKKSEKKRIRVYMDGCFDLMHYGHANALRQAKALGDELVVGVVSDEEIVANKGPPVLSMEERLALVSGLKWVDEVIANAPYAITEKFMNSLFNEHKIDYIIHGDDPCLLPDGTDAYALAKKAGRYKQIKRTEGVSSTDIVERILSSLKDAEACENHDNTSSLPGDDHKGSQSNSSCISQFLPTSWRIVQFSNGKGPGPNARVVYIDGAFDLFHAGHVEILRSARQLGDFLLVGVHTDQIVSEHRGKGHPIMHLHERSLSVLACSYVDEVIIGAPWEVTRDMVTTFNISLVVHGTVAESNSLLAGEPDPYAVPKSMGIFWMLDSPKNTTTTSVAQRIVANHEAYLKRNAKKTESEKKYYAEKVHVSGD
;
A
#
# COMPACT_ATOMS: atom_id res chain seq x y z
N MET A 1 31.21 16.73 40.87
CA MET A 1 29.93 16.11 41.26
C MET A 1 29.82 14.81 40.48
N GLU A 2 30.54 13.78 40.92
CA GLU A 2 30.17 12.82 41.98
C GLU A 2 28.96 11.96 41.62
N TYR A 3 29.31 10.69 41.37
CA TYR A 3 28.51 9.48 41.29
C TYR A 3 27.67 9.25 42.55
N VAL A 4 26.44 8.73 42.38
CA VAL A 4 25.92 7.65 43.23
C VAL A 4 25.17 6.64 42.36
N SER A 5 25.50 5.38 42.59
CA SER A 5 25.07 4.13 41.96
C SER A 5 24.06 3.39 42.84
N SER A 6 23.12 2.66 42.22
CA SER A 6 22.64 1.31 42.60
C SER A 6 21.46 0.95 41.68
N SER A 7 21.62 0.06 40.68
CA SER A 7 21.60 -1.41 40.73
C SER A 7 20.26 -2.03 41.17
N SER A 8 19.48 -2.55 40.21
CA SER A 8 18.79 -3.85 40.36
C SER A 8 18.31 -4.38 38.99
N ILE A 9 19.01 -5.44 38.54
CA ILE A 9 18.53 -6.73 38.03
C ILE A 9 17.50 -6.77 36.87
N TRP A 10 17.95 -7.49 35.85
CA TRP A 10 17.31 -7.89 34.60
C TRP A 10 16.33 -9.06 34.75
N ASP A 11 15.36 -9.13 33.83
CA ASP A 11 14.84 -10.34 33.17
C ASP A 11 14.10 -9.85 31.90
N GLY A 12 14.33 -10.24 30.64
CA GLY A 12 15.07 -11.36 30.07
C GLY A 12 14.14 -12.24 29.23
N VAL A 13 14.01 -12.00 27.91
CA VAL A 13 13.57 -13.04 26.94
C VAL A 13 14.28 -12.82 25.60
N TYR A 14 15.45 -13.43 25.45
CA TYR A 14 16.07 -13.71 24.15
C TYR A 14 15.91 -15.20 23.85
N TYR A 15 15.36 -15.52 22.67
CA TYR A 15 15.24 -16.88 22.16
C TYR A 15 16.60 -17.41 21.72
N HIS A 16 17.10 -18.46 22.38
CA HIS A 16 18.18 -19.32 21.89
C HIS A 16 17.58 -20.61 21.28
N PRO A 17 18.11 -21.12 20.16
CA PRO A 17 17.74 -22.43 19.64
C PRO A 17 18.55 -23.53 20.35
N HIS A 18 17.85 -24.54 20.88
CA HIS A 18 18.48 -25.72 21.46
C HIS A 18 18.99 -26.67 20.36
N LEU A 19 20.33 -26.77 20.22
CA LEU A 19 21.00 -27.96 19.72
C LEU A 19 21.20 -28.94 20.90
N PHE A 20 20.66 -30.15 20.79
CA PHE A 20 21.08 -31.29 21.61
C PHE A 20 21.61 -32.38 20.69
N GLY A 21 22.83 -32.85 20.94
CA GLY A 21 23.38 -34.02 20.25
C GLY A 21 24.89 -34.11 20.28
N GLY A 22 25.50 -34.13 21.47
CA GLY A 22 26.87 -34.59 21.63
C GLY A 22 26.89 -36.05 22.08
N LEU A 23 27.33 -36.97 21.21
CA LEU A 23 28.21 -38.07 21.58
C LEU A 23 28.82 -38.68 20.29
N MET A 24 30.04 -38.24 19.97
CA MET A 24 30.94 -38.96 19.06
C MET A 24 31.51 -40.14 19.83
N LEU A 25 31.15 -41.37 19.46
CA LEU A 25 31.89 -42.55 19.84
C LEU A 25 32.23 -43.35 18.58
N THR A 26 33.51 -43.26 18.21
CA THR A 26 34.13 -44.04 17.15
C THR A 26 34.30 -45.49 17.61
N ALA A 27 33.67 -46.44 16.92
CA ALA A 27 34.05 -47.84 16.94
C ALA A 27 33.82 -48.45 15.55
N ALA A 28 34.85 -48.37 14.72
CA ALA A 28 34.96 -49.14 13.49
C ALA A 28 35.68 -50.47 13.80
N LEU A 29 35.23 -51.52 13.10
CA LEU A 29 35.92 -52.80 12.83
C LEU A 29 36.08 -53.77 14.00
N LEU A 30 35.33 -54.88 13.93
CA LEU A 30 35.89 -56.23 13.72
C LEU A 30 34.75 -57.21 13.43
N GLY A 31 34.65 -57.64 12.18
CA GLY A 31 33.89 -58.81 11.81
C GLY A 31 34.73 -60.07 12.03
N LEU A 32 34.24 -60.98 12.87
CA LEU A 32 34.58 -62.40 12.94
C LEU A 32 33.30 -63.09 13.46
N SER A 33 32.54 -63.81 12.62
CA SER A 33 32.67 -65.26 12.45
C SER A 33 32.54 -66.02 13.77
N THR A 34 31.37 -66.65 14.02
CA THR A 34 31.18 -68.12 14.03
C THR A 34 29.79 -68.47 14.52
N SER A 35 29.09 -69.29 13.73
CA SER A 35 28.01 -70.18 14.15
C SER A 35 28.48 -71.13 15.27
N TYR A 36 27.63 -71.41 16.27
CA TYR A 36 27.34 -72.73 16.90
C TYR A 36 26.65 -72.58 18.28
N PHE A 37 25.81 -73.59 18.60
CA PHE A 37 24.92 -73.80 19.77
C PHE A 37 23.55 -73.09 19.68
N GLY A 38 22.37 -73.74 19.67
CA GLY A 38 22.01 -75.14 19.89
C GLY A 38 21.12 -75.32 21.14
N GLY A 39 19.80 -75.31 20.96
CA GLY A 39 18.86 -76.21 21.66
C GLY A 39 18.07 -75.72 22.90
N LEU A 40 16.84 -76.26 23.01
CA LEU A 40 15.80 -76.19 24.07
C LEU A 40 14.94 -74.90 24.09
N GLY A 41 13.60 -74.91 24.18
CA GLY A 41 12.58 -75.95 24.39
C GLY A 41 11.15 -75.41 24.13
N TYR A 42 10.17 -76.31 24.10
CA TYR A 42 8.78 -76.15 23.62
C TYR A 42 7.79 -75.42 24.58
N SER A 43 6.70 -74.92 23.97
CA SER A 43 5.28 -74.85 24.45
C SER A 43 4.68 -73.59 25.12
N TYR A 44 3.74 -72.97 24.38
CA TYR A 44 2.42 -72.38 24.72
C TYR A 44 2.09 -71.89 26.15
N LEU A 45 1.72 -70.60 26.30
CA LEU A 45 0.35 -70.13 26.64
C LEU A 45 0.19 -68.60 26.42
N PRO A 46 -1.05 -68.09 26.24
CA PRO A 46 -1.35 -66.73 25.75
C PRO A 46 -1.69 -65.71 26.87
N TYR A 47 -1.79 -64.43 26.46
CA TYR A 47 -2.24 -63.21 27.18
C TYR A 47 -1.23 -62.51 28.10
N MET A 48 -0.72 -61.34 27.67
CA MET A 48 -1.11 -60.01 28.22
C MET A 48 -0.16 -58.87 27.76
N TRP A 49 -0.79 -57.81 27.24
CA TRP A 49 -0.42 -56.38 27.27
C TRP A 49 0.82 -55.90 26.50
N SER A 50 0.57 -55.09 25.45
CA SER A 50 0.97 -53.68 25.42
C SER A 50 0.59 -53.04 24.07
N ASP A 51 -0.68 -52.67 23.89
CA ASP A 51 -0.96 -51.64 22.89
C ASP A 51 -0.80 -50.29 23.60
N LEU A 52 0.43 -49.75 23.50
CA LEU A 52 0.71 -48.37 23.85
C LEU A 52 -0.26 -47.52 23.03
N GLY A 53 -1.21 -46.88 23.73
CA GLY A 53 -2.08 -45.88 23.14
C GLY A 53 -1.24 -44.79 22.48
N VAL A 54 -1.15 -44.85 21.15
CA VAL A 54 -0.68 -43.74 20.33
C VAL A 54 -1.76 -42.68 20.43
N PHE A 55 -1.57 -41.72 21.35
CA PHE A 55 -2.37 -40.51 21.40
C PHE A 55 -2.09 -39.69 20.14
N TYR A 56 -2.88 -39.92 19.09
CA TYR A 56 -2.95 -38.99 17.96
C TYR A 56 -3.53 -37.68 18.46
N LYS A 57 -2.66 -36.69 18.70
CA LYS A 57 -3.06 -35.31 18.94
C LYS A 57 -3.72 -34.81 17.64
N LYS A 58 -5.05 -34.83 17.60
CA LYS A 58 -5.84 -34.31 16.48
C LYS A 58 -5.39 -32.87 16.23
N LYS A 59 -4.68 -32.65 15.12
CA LYS A 59 -4.20 -31.33 14.71
C LYS A 59 -5.45 -30.54 14.33
N SER A 60 -6.00 -29.77 15.27
CA SER A 60 -7.13 -28.88 14.95
C SER A 60 -6.60 -27.86 13.95
N GLU A 61 -7.19 -27.81 12.76
CA GLU A 61 -6.88 -26.76 11.80
C GLU A 61 -7.11 -25.41 12.47
N LYS A 62 -6.09 -24.54 12.43
CA LYS A 62 -6.17 -23.21 13.02
C LYS A 62 -7.29 -22.47 12.29
N LYS A 63 -8.29 -22.00 13.04
CA LYS A 63 -9.40 -21.21 12.48
C LYS A 63 -8.81 -20.03 11.70
N ARG A 64 -9.20 -19.90 10.43
CA ARG A 64 -8.86 -18.76 9.58
C ARG A 64 -9.55 -17.50 10.12
N ILE A 65 -8.78 -16.43 10.30
CA ILE A 65 -9.26 -15.16 10.86
C ILE A 65 -9.58 -14.19 9.72
N ARG A 66 -10.84 -13.77 9.62
CA ARG A 66 -11.28 -12.78 8.63
C ARG A 66 -11.44 -11.42 9.30
N VAL A 67 -10.83 -10.39 8.75
CA VAL A 67 -10.93 -9.01 9.28
C VAL A 67 -11.62 -8.11 8.28
N TYR A 68 -12.33 -7.11 8.78
CA TYR A 68 -13.04 -6.14 7.97
C TYR A 68 -12.50 -4.74 8.22
N MET A 69 -12.32 -3.96 7.18
CA MET A 69 -12.04 -2.53 7.25
C MET A 69 -12.87 -1.80 6.22
N ASP A 70 -13.47 -0.67 6.56
CA ASP A 70 -14.19 0.15 5.61
C ASP A 70 -13.61 1.55 5.48
N GLY A 71 -14.04 2.24 4.44
CA GLY A 71 -13.65 3.62 4.21
C GLY A 71 -14.27 4.18 2.94
N CYS A 72 -14.18 5.50 2.82
CA CYS A 72 -14.54 6.18 1.59
C CYS A 72 -13.56 5.81 0.46
N PHE A 73 -12.26 5.72 0.79
CA PHE A 73 -11.16 5.50 -0.17
C PHE A 73 -11.15 6.51 -1.33
N ASP A 74 -11.58 7.74 -1.04
CA ASP A 74 -11.55 8.85 -1.99
C ASP A 74 -10.16 9.51 -2.00
N LEU A 75 -9.64 9.79 -3.20
CA LEU A 75 -8.23 10.14 -3.42
C LEU A 75 -7.29 9.16 -2.71
N MET A 76 -7.42 7.87 -3.04
CA MET A 76 -6.62 6.81 -2.42
C MET A 76 -5.12 7.09 -2.57
N HIS A 77 -4.36 6.80 -1.52
CA HIS A 77 -2.93 7.12 -1.42
C HIS A 77 -2.22 6.07 -0.56
N TYR A 78 -0.88 6.12 -0.51
CA TYR A 78 -0.07 5.13 0.22
C TYR A 78 -0.45 4.99 1.71
N GLY A 79 -0.95 6.05 2.35
CA GLY A 79 -1.51 5.97 3.72
C GLY A 79 -2.71 5.01 3.86
N HIS A 80 -3.65 5.01 2.92
CA HIS A 80 -4.75 4.04 2.90
C HIS A 80 -4.22 2.62 2.64
N ALA A 81 -3.29 2.50 1.69
CA ALA A 81 -2.65 1.22 1.37
C ALA A 81 -1.91 0.63 2.58
N ASN A 82 -1.18 1.44 3.35
CA ASN A 82 -0.52 1.01 4.59
C ASN A 82 -1.53 0.66 5.69
N ALA A 83 -2.67 1.35 5.76
CA ALA A 83 -3.72 1.00 6.72
C ALA A 83 -4.29 -0.39 6.41
N LEU A 84 -4.59 -0.67 5.14
CA LEU A 84 -5.06 -1.99 4.70
C LEU A 84 -3.98 -3.08 4.88
N ARG A 85 -2.69 -2.76 4.65
CA ARG A 85 -1.58 -3.66 5.00
C ARG A 85 -1.57 -4.01 6.49
N GLN A 86 -1.72 -3.01 7.37
CA GLN A 86 -1.78 -3.24 8.82
C GLN A 86 -3.01 -4.06 9.21
N ALA A 87 -4.18 -3.78 8.61
CA ALA A 87 -5.39 -4.55 8.84
C ALA A 87 -5.21 -6.02 8.43
N LYS A 88 -4.70 -6.27 7.22
CA LYS A 88 -4.39 -7.63 6.73
C LYS A 88 -3.43 -8.38 7.66
N ALA A 89 -2.47 -7.70 8.28
CA ALA A 89 -1.55 -8.33 9.24
C ALA A 89 -2.21 -8.80 10.55
N LEU A 90 -3.44 -8.36 10.84
CA LEU A 90 -4.22 -8.75 12.03
C LEU A 90 -5.16 -9.94 11.77
N GLY A 91 -5.17 -10.48 10.55
CA GLY A 91 -5.96 -11.65 10.14
C GLY A 91 -5.29 -12.45 9.03
N ASP A 92 -5.99 -13.45 8.51
CA ASP A 92 -5.58 -14.25 7.35
C ASP A 92 -6.25 -13.76 6.06
N GLU A 93 -7.41 -13.10 6.15
CA GLU A 93 -8.14 -12.46 5.05
C GLU A 93 -8.65 -11.07 5.47
N LEU A 94 -8.56 -10.12 4.54
CA LEU A 94 -9.06 -8.77 4.65
C LEU A 94 -10.20 -8.57 3.66
N VAL A 95 -11.39 -8.31 4.22
CA VAL A 95 -12.58 -7.87 3.50
C VAL A 95 -12.68 -6.35 3.63
N VAL A 96 -12.84 -5.64 2.53
CA VAL A 96 -12.89 -4.17 2.53
C VAL A 96 -14.26 -3.65 2.11
N GLY A 97 -14.88 -2.84 2.96
CA GLY A 97 -16.12 -2.13 2.63
C GLY A 97 -15.83 -0.79 1.97
N VAL A 98 -16.33 -0.58 0.75
CA VAL A 98 -16.27 0.72 0.07
C VAL A 98 -17.60 1.44 0.30
N VAL A 99 -17.54 2.57 1.01
CA VAL A 99 -18.75 3.34 1.37
C VAL A 99 -19.40 3.94 0.12
N SER A 100 -20.74 3.94 0.05
CA SER A 100 -21.48 4.48 -1.11
C SER A 100 -21.35 6.01 -1.23
N ASP A 101 -21.62 6.56 -2.41
CA ASP A 101 -21.55 8.02 -2.64
C ASP A 101 -22.60 8.76 -1.80
N GLU A 102 -23.81 8.21 -1.65
CA GLU A 102 -24.90 8.78 -0.86
C GLU A 102 -24.54 8.86 0.62
N GLU A 103 -23.96 7.79 1.16
CA GLU A 103 -23.48 7.71 2.54
C GLU A 103 -22.33 8.71 2.80
N ILE A 104 -21.42 8.87 1.83
CA ILE A 104 -20.33 9.85 1.93
C ILE A 104 -20.87 11.28 1.95
N VAL A 105 -21.82 11.60 1.05
CA VAL A 105 -22.46 12.93 0.98
C VAL A 105 -23.20 13.25 2.27
N ALA A 106 -23.95 12.30 2.82
CA ALA A 106 -24.73 12.51 4.05
C ALA A 106 -23.85 12.78 5.28
N ASN A 107 -22.67 12.15 5.38
CA ASN A 107 -21.85 12.18 6.58
C ASN A 107 -20.68 13.17 6.52
N LYS A 108 -20.06 13.35 5.34
CA LYS A 108 -18.87 14.19 5.17
C LYS A 108 -19.11 15.33 4.17
N GLY A 109 -19.43 14.98 2.95
CA GLY A 109 -19.41 15.84 1.77
C GLY A 109 -19.02 15.02 0.53
N PRO A 110 -19.26 15.52 -0.69
CA PRO A 110 -19.17 14.71 -1.90
C PRO A 110 -17.76 14.13 -2.11
N PRO A 111 -17.63 12.88 -2.58
CA PRO A 111 -16.33 12.35 -3.00
C PRO A 111 -15.87 12.97 -4.32
N VAL A 112 -14.57 12.90 -4.61
CA VAL A 112 -13.95 13.31 -5.88
C VAL A 112 -14.05 12.19 -6.92
N LEU A 113 -13.79 10.95 -6.48
CA LEU A 113 -13.81 9.76 -7.30
C LEU A 113 -15.18 9.08 -7.24
N SER A 114 -15.63 8.55 -8.38
CA SER A 114 -16.88 7.78 -8.42
C SER A 114 -16.76 6.48 -7.62
N MET A 115 -17.89 5.90 -7.22
CA MET A 115 -17.93 4.57 -6.59
C MET A 115 -17.14 3.51 -7.40
N GLU A 116 -17.25 3.51 -8.73
CA GLU A 116 -16.53 2.59 -9.60
C GLU A 116 -15.01 2.80 -9.56
N GLU A 117 -14.55 4.06 -9.57
CA GLU A 117 -13.12 4.39 -9.48
C GLU A 117 -12.55 3.97 -8.11
N ARG A 118 -13.31 4.18 -7.03
CA ARG A 118 -12.93 3.78 -5.67
C ARG A 118 -12.87 2.26 -5.51
N LEU A 119 -13.85 1.54 -6.09
CA LEU A 119 -13.83 0.06 -6.14
C LEU A 119 -12.63 -0.48 -6.91
N ALA A 120 -12.32 0.10 -8.08
CA ALA A 120 -11.17 -0.33 -8.88
C ALA A 120 -9.84 -0.15 -8.11
N LEU A 121 -9.68 0.97 -7.42
CA LEU A 121 -8.52 1.24 -6.58
C LEU A 121 -8.38 0.24 -5.43
N VAL A 122 -9.44 0.04 -4.65
CA VAL A 122 -9.42 -0.88 -3.50
C VAL A 122 -9.20 -2.32 -3.93
N SER A 123 -9.88 -2.77 -4.98
CA SER A 123 -9.71 -4.13 -5.53
C SER A 123 -8.33 -4.35 -6.16
N GLY A 124 -7.64 -3.27 -6.53
CA GLY A 124 -6.30 -3.30 -7.10
C GLY A 124 -5.18 -3.45 -6.06
N LEU A 125 -5.48 -3.50 -4.76
CA LEU A 125 -4.46 -3.59 -3.71
C LEU A 125 -4.17 -5.03 -3.32
N LYS A 126 -2.90 -5.36 -3.17
CA LYS A 126 -2.46 -6.73 -2.89
C LYS A 126 -2.82 -7.30 -1.52
N TRP A 127 -3.25 -6.45 -0.59
CA TRP A 127 -3.66 -6.89 0.75
C TRP A 127 -5.16 -7.16 0.86
N VAL A 128 -5.94 -6.78 -0.15
CA VAL A 128 -7.40 -6.89 -0.16
C VAL A 128 -7.79 -8.21 -0.82
N ASP A 129 -8.53 -9.06 -0.11
CA ASP A 129 -9.00 -10.36 -0.63
C ASP A 129 -10.43 -10.30 -1.15
N GLU A 130 -11.28 -9.48 -0.54
CA GLU A 130 -12.70 -9.34 -0.89
C GLU A 130 -13.13 -7.88 -0.72
N VAL A 131 -14.04 -7.41 -1.58
CA VAL A 131 -14.58 -6.05 -1.51
C VAL A 131 -16.11 -6.11 -1.39
N ILE A 132 -16.66 -5.38 -0.43
CA ILE A 132 -18.09 -5.14 -0.26
C ILE A 132 -18.39 -3.74 -0.79
N ALA A 133 -19.14 -3.66 -1.89
CA ALA A 133 -19.61 -2.39 -2.43
C ALA A 133 -20.79 -1.83 -1.61
N ASN A 134 -20.94 -0.51 -1.63
CA ASN A 134 -22.04 0.22 -0.99
C ASN A 134 -22.18 -0.09 0.51
N ALA A 135 -21.05 -0.15 1.21
CA ALA A 135 -21.05 -0.28 2.65
C ALA A 135 -21.69 0.98 3.29
N PRO A 136 -22.43 0.84 4.41
CA PRO A 136 -22.91 2.00 5.16
C PRO A 136 -21.74 2.77 5.78
N TYR A 137 -21.93 4.06 6.06
CA TYR A 137 -20.89 4.86 6.70
C TYR A 137 -20.63 4.45 8.17
N ALA A 138 -21.69 4.06 8.89
CA ALA A 138 -21.58 3.56 10.26
C ALA A 138 -21.93 2.07 10.36
N ILE A 139 -21.33 1.40 11.33
CA ILE A 139 -21.62 0.01 11.64
C ILE A 139 -22.97 -0.08 12.35
N THR A 140 -24.04 -0.23 11.56
CA THR A 140 -25.39 -0.48 12.06
C THR A 140 -25.52 -1.91 12.60
N GLU A 141 -26.51 -2.17 13.45
CA GLU A 141 -26.75 -3.52 14.00
C GLU A 141 -27.02 -4.54 12.89
N LYS A 142 -27.83 -4.16 11.88
CA LYS A 142 -28.11 -5.01 10.71
C LYS A 142 -26.82 -5.36 9.95
N PHE A 143 -25.99 -4.35 9.66
CA PHE A 143 -24.77 -4.57 8.90
C PHE A 143 -23.73 -5.35 9.71
N MET A 144 -23.57 -5.05 11.00
CA MET A 144 -22.72 -5.82 11.92
C MET A 144 -23.11 -7.30 11.96
N ASN A 145 -24.41 -7.59 12.01
CA ASN A 145 -24.91 -8.96 11.96
C ASN A 145 -24.58 -9.65 10.62
N SER A 146 -24.70 -8.96 9.48
CA SER A 146 -24.26 -9.50 8.19
C SER A 146 -22.74 -9.75 8.17
N LEU A 147 -21.92 -8.80 8.62
CA LEU A 147 -20.47 -8.98 8.70
C LEU A 147 -20.08 -10.23 9.51
N PHE A 148 -20.67 -10.40 10.69
CA PHE A 148 -20.30 -11.48 11.59
C PHE A 148 -20.90 -12.83 11.22
N ASN A 149 -22.16 -12.86 10.78
CA ASN A 149 -22.87 -14.10 10.56
C ASN A 149 -22.79 -14.58 9.10
N GLU A 150 -22.77 -13.67 8.13
CA GLU A 150 -22.75 -13.99 6.70
C GLU A 150 -21.31 -13.98 6.17
N HIS A 151 -20.59 -12.86 6.32
CA HIS A 151 -19.20 -12.72 5.84
C HIS A 151 -18.15 -13.34 6.78
N LYS A 152 -18.58 -13.90 7.92
CA LYS A 152 -17.74 -14.57 8.93
C LYS A 152 -16.57 -13.71 9.41
N ILE A 153 -16.74 -12.39 9.44
CA ILE A 153 -15.75 -11.46 9.95
C ILE A 153 -15.55 -11.69 11.44
N ASP A 154 -14.29 -11.79 11.88
CA ASP A 154 -13.87 -11.93 13.28
C ASP A 154 -13.72 -10.57 13.97
N TYR A 155 -13.08 -9.60 13.32
CA TYR A 155 -12.83 -8.26 13.85
C TYR A 155 -13.05 -7.16 12.80
N ILE A 156 -13.58 -6.04 13.25
CA ILE A 156 -13.63 -4.78 12.50
C ILE A 156 -12.40 -3.96 12.87
N ILE A 157 -11.70 -3.42 11.89
CA ILE A 157 -10.42 -2.71 12.05
C ILE A 157 -10.56 -1.31 11.48
N HIS A 158 -10.06 -0.33 12.22
CA HIS A 158 -10.00 1.05 11.75
C HIS A 158 -8.77 1.76 12.34
N GLY A 159 -8.39 2.91 11.76
CA GLY A 159 -7.38 3.79 12.32
C GLY A 159 -7.73 4.27 13.73
N ASP A 160 -6.72 4.78 14.43
CA ASP A 160 -6.82 5.44 15.74
C ASP A 160 -7.44 6.85 15.69
N ASP A 161 -7.68 7.37 14.48
CA ASP A 161 -8.43 8.61 14.25
C ASP A 161 -9.92 8.49 14.65
N PRO A 162 -10.52 9.58 15.14
CA PRO A 162 -11.95 9.62 15.40
C PRO A 162 -12.77 9.50 14.11
N CYS A 163 -13.73 8.59 14.08
CA CYS A 163 -14.72 8.49 13.01
C CYS A 163 -16.09 8.87 13.56
N LEU A 164 -16.43 10.15 13.44
CA LEU A 164 -17.65 10.71 14.00
C LEU A 164 -18.75 10.84 12.94
N LEU A 165 -19.98 10.61 13.37
CA LEU A 165 -21.20 10.92 12.64
C LEU A 165 -21.56 12.41 12.78
N PRO A 166 -22.46 12.95 11.93
CA PRO A 166 -22.87 14.36 12.02
C PRO A 166 -23.44 14.78 13.38
N ASP A 167 -23.97 13.84 14.16
CA ASP A 167 -24.47 14.05 15.52
C ASP A 167 -23.37 13.96 16.60
N GLY A 168 -22.12 13.69 16.20
CA GLY A 168 -20.96 13.54 17.08
C GLY A 168 -20.78 12.13 17.65
N THR A 169 -21.65 11.17 17.33
CA THR A 169 -21.51 9.79 17.82
C THR A 169 -20.45 9.01 17.04
N ASP A 170 -19.89 7.97 17.66
CA ASP A 170 -18.84 7.14 17.08
C ASP A 170 -19.43 6.10 16.11
N ALA A 171 -18.99 6.15 14.85
CA ALA A 171 -19.45 5.27 13.76
C ALA A 171 -19.21 3.77 14.05
N TYR A 172 -18.30 3.44 14.97
CA TYR A 172 -17.93 2.08 15.36
C TYR A 172 -18.35 1.71 16.80
N ALA A 173 -19.21 2.50 17.45
CA ALA A 173 -19.62 2.28 18.84
C ALA A 173 -20.15 0.84 19.09
N LEU A 174 -20.95 0.30 18.16
CA LEU A 174 -21.50 -1.05 18.27
C LEU A 174 -20.40 -2.13 18.22
N ALA A 175 -19.45 -2.01 17.30
CA ALA A 175 -18.34 -2.93 17.17
C ALA A 175 -17.42 -2.92 18.41
N LYS A 176 -17.19 -1.73 18.99
CA LYS A 176 -16.45 -1.54 20.23
C LYS A 176 -17.17 -2.18 21.42
N LYS A 177 -18.47 -1.93 21.57
CA LYS A 177 -19.31 -2.54 22.62
C LYS A 177 -19.35 -4.07 22.52
N ALA A 178 -19.29 -4.61 21.30
CA ALA A 178 -19.22 -6.05 21.07
C ALA A 178 -17.85 -6.68 21.38
N GLY A 179 -16.81 -5.88 21.67
CA GLY A 179 -15.44 -6.37 21.89
C GLY A 179 -14.76 -6.89 20.62
N ARG A 180 -15.24 -6.47 19.43
CA ARG A 180 -14.78 -6.98 18.12
C ARG A 180 -14.19 -5.89 17.24
N TYR A 181 -13.64 -4.85 17.86
CA TYR A 181 -13.00 -3.72 17.20
C TYR A 181 -11.49 -3.71 17.53
N LYS A 182 -10.64 -3.49 16.53
CA LYS A 182 -9.19 -3.33 16.69
C LYS A 182 -8.72 -2.04 16.03
N GLN A 183 -7.69 -1.43 16.62
CA GLN A 183 -7.10 -0.20 16.10
C GLN A 183 -5.74 -0.46 15.45
N ILE A 184 -5.45 0.30 14.40
CA ILE A 184 -4.15 0.39 13.74
C ILE A 184 -3.69 1.83 13.73
N LYS A 185 -2.37 2.05 13.60
CA LYS A 185 -1.81 3.41 13.63
C LYS A 185 -2.05 4.13 12.32
N ARG A 186 -2.45 5.41 12.40
CA ARG A 186 -2.46 6.31 11.25
C ARG A 186 -1.08 6.38 10.59
N THR A 187 -1.08 6.54 9.27
CA THR A 187 0.15 6.79 8.50
C THR A 187 0.41 8.29 8.43
N GLU A 188 1.54 8.72 8.98
CA GLU A 188 2.00 10.11 8.93
C GLU A 188 2.48 10.53 7.54
N GLY A 189 2.38 11.83 7.26
CA GLY A 189 2.91 12.47 6.05
C GLY A 189 1.99 12.50 4.84
N VAL A 190 0.75 11.98 4.94
CA VAL A 190 -0.24 12.09 3.85
C VAL A 190 -1.68 12.09 4.37
N SER A 191 -2.53 12.89 3.73
CA SER A 191 -3.99 12.82 3.89
C SER A 191 -4.69 13.33 2.63
N SER A 192 -5.97 12.98 2.43
CA SER A 192 -6.76 13.55 1.32
C SER A 192 -6.87 15.09 1.42
N THR A 193 -6.83 15.66 2.64
CA THR A 193 -6.82 17.13 2.84
C THR A 193 -5.53 17.73 2.28
N ASP A 194 -4.39 17.16 2.66
CA ASP A 194 -3.06 17.56 2.18
C ASP A 194 -2.96 17.43 0.64
N ILE A 195 -3.45 16.32 0.07
CA ILE A 195 -3.46 16.15 -1.41
C ILE A 195 -4.30 17.22 -2.10
N VAL A 196 -5.50 17.54 -1.58
CA VAL A 196 -6.33 18.61 -2.14
C VAL A 196 -5.61 19.96 -2.06
N GLU A 197 -4.96 20.26 -0.94
CA GLU A 197 -4.18 21.50 -0.78
C GLU A 197 -2.99 21.57 -1.76
N ARG A 198 -2.25 20.47 -1.96
CA ARG A 198 -1.18 20.38 -2.96
C ARG A 198 -1.68 20.69 -4.36
N ILE A 199 -2.81 20.09 -4.76
CA ILE A 199 -3.41 20.31 -6.08
C ILE A 199 -3.82 21.77 -6.27
N LEU A 200 -4.46 22.38 -5.26
CA LEU A 200 -4.87 23.77 -5.31
C LEU A 200 -3.66 24.74 -5.33
N SER A 201 -2.55 24.38 -4.68
CA SER A 201 -1.31 25.16 -4.71
C SER A 201 -0.65 25.08 -6.08
N SER A 202 -0.46 23.87 -6.63
CA SER A 202 0.20 23.65 -7.92
C SER A 202 -0.47 24.42 -9.06
N LEU A 203 -1.80 24.57 -9.02
CA LEU A 203 -2.55 25.32 -10.03
C LEU A 203 -2.35 26.84 -9.92
N LYS A 204 -2.29 27.39 -8.70
CA LYS A 204 -2.00 28.82 -8.49
C LYS A 204 -0.60 29.16 -8.99
N ASP A 205 0.36 28.26 -8.77
CA ASP A 205 1.74 28.45 -9.23
C ASP A 205 1.85 28.39 -10.75
N ALA A 206 1.07 27.52 -11.40
CA ALA A 206 0.96 27.47 -12.87
C ALA A 206 0.37 28.77 -13.44
N GLU A 207 -0.74 29.27 -12.87
CA GLU A 207 -1.37 30.53 -13.28
C GLU A 207 -0.44 31.75 -13.06
N ALA A 208 0.34 31.77 -11.98
CA ALA A 208 1.30 32.85 -11.72
C ALA A 208 2.46 32.87 -12.72
N CYS A 209 2.90 31.71 -13.20
CA CYS A 209 3.94 31.62 -14.22
C CYS A 209 3.44 32.08 -15.60
N GLU A 210 2.23 31.69 -15.99
CA GLU A 210 1.64 32.11 -17.28
C GLU A 210 1.41 33.63 -17.36
N ASN A 211 1.11 34.28 -16.23
CA ASN A 211 0.94 35.72 -16.18
C ASN A 211 2.26 36.51 -16.27
N HIS A 212 3.39 35.91 -15.87
CA HIS A 212 4.70 36.55 -15.94
C HIS A 212 5.32 36.49 -17.35
N ASP A 213 5.03 35.46 -18.14
CA ASP A 213 5.58 35.32 -19.50
C ASP A 213 4.92 36.27 -20.54
N ASN A 214 3.82 36.94 -20.18
CA ASN A 214 3.12 37.92 -21.04
C ASN A 214 3.59 39.37 -20.88
N THR A 215 4.58 39.66 -20.03
CA THR A 215 5.11 41.02 -19.86
C THR A 215 6.57 41.08 -20.27
N SER A 216 6.83 41.48 -21.52
CA SER A 216 8.18 41.81 -21.99
C SER A 216 8.63 43.16 -21.40
N SER A 217 9.64 43.18 -20.52
CA SER A 217 10.49 44.38 -20.30
C SER A 217 11.85 44.04 -19.65
N LEU A 218 12.92 44.25 -20.43
CA LEU A 218 14.31 44.70 -20.16
C LEU A 218 15.08 44.36 -18.85
N PRO A 219 16.42 44.18 -18.93
CA PRO A 219 17.26 43.71 -17.83
C PRO A 219 17.70 44.86 -16.92
N GLY A 220 17.54 44.69 -15.60
CA GLY A 220 17.95 45.67 -14.61
C GLY A 220 18.06 45.07 -13.20
N ASP A 221 19.32 44.87 -12.80
CA ASP A 221 19.88 44.85 -11.46
C ASP A 221 19.59 43.71 -10.46
N ASP A 222 20.72 43.18 -9.97
CA ASP A 222 20.88 42.10 -9.01
C ASP A 222 20.51 42.50 -7.57
N HIS A 223 20.31 41.45 -6.76
CA HIS A 223 20.27 41.44 -5.30
C HIS A 223 18.99 41.94 -4.60
N LYS A 224 17.99 41.05 -4.58
CA LYS A 224 17.32 40.65 -3.33
C LYS A 224 16.95 39.19 -3.44
N GLY A 225 17.57 38.35 -2.61
CA GLY A 225 17.20 36.95 -2.45
C GLY A 225 15.74 36.85 -2.02
N SER A 226 14.86 36.67 -2.99
CA SER A 226 13.50 36.22 -2.76
C SER A 226 13.61 34.73 -2.49
N GLN A 227 13.67 34.36 -1.21
CA GLN A 227 13.20 33.05 -0.79
C GLN A 227 11.75 32.94 -1.27
N SER A 228 11.57 32.34 -2.45
CA SER A 228 10.27 31.93 -2.96
C SER A 228 9.75 30.83 -2.03
N ASN A 229 9.02 31.27 -1.01
CA ASN A 229 8.34 30.42 -0.06
C ASN A 229 7.38 29.47 -0.78
N SER A 230 7.43 28.20 -0.37
CA SER A 230 6.42 27.15 -0.56
C SER A 230 6.43 26.38 -1.88
N SER A 231 7.53 25.71 -2.23
CA SER A 231 7.33 24.35 -2.77
C SER A 231 6.63 23.56 -1.66
N CYS A 232 5.45 22.99 -1.92
CA CYS A 232 4.74 22.18 -0.93
C CYS A 232 5.55 20.89 -0.71
N ILE A 233 6.55 20.97 0.18
CA ILE A 233 7.45 19.86 0.51
C ILE A 233 6.61 18.81 1.23
N SER A 234 6.42 17.65 0.61
CA SER A 234 5.86 16.50 1.35
C SER A 234 6.70 16.26 2.59
N GLN A 235 6.03 16.15 3.73
CA GLN A 235 6.64 15.79 5.01
C GLN A 235 6.90 14.27 5.10
N PHE A 236 6.70 13.54 4.01
CA PHE A 236 6.94 12.11 3.96
C PHE A 236 8.43 11.79 4.14
N LEU A 237 8.73 11.02 5.18
CA LEU A 237 10.06 10.49 5.45
C LEU A 237 10.19 9.07 4.87
N PRO A 238 10.82 8.87 3.70
CA PRO A 238 11.07 7.54 3.17
C PRO A 238 12.04 6.78 4.08
N THR A 239 11.74 5.51 4.34
CA THR A 239 12.67 4.61 5.02
C THR A 239 12.75 3.30 4.24
N SER A 240 13.91 2.66 4.26
CA SER A 240 14.09 1.32 3.66
C SER A 240 13.06 0.33 4.20
N TRP A 241 12.74 0.42 5.50
CA TRP A 241 11.71 -0.40 6.13
C TRP A 241 10.32 -0.23 5.51
N ARG A 242 9.88 1.01 5.24
CA ARG A 242 8.59 1.27 4.58
C ARG A 242 8.55 0.67 3.18
N ILE A 243 9.65 0.79 2.43
CA ILE A 243 9.76 0.18 1.09
C ILE A 243 9.65 -1.34 1.19
N VAL A 244 10.37 -1.98 2.13
CA VAL A 244 10.31 -3.44 2.33
C VAL A 244 8.89 -3.90 2.71
N GLN A 245 8.18 -3.16 3.57
CA GLN A 245 6.79 -3.48 3.92
C GLN A 245 5.83 -3.44 2.72
N PHE A 246 6.18 -2.68 1.69
CA PHE A 246 5.42 -2.54 0.46
C PHE A 246 5.97 -3.38 -0.69
N SER A 247 7.15 -3.99 -0.60
CA SER A 247 7.70 -4.84 -1.65
C SER A 247 7.16 -6.28 -1.55
N ASN A 248 7.11 -6.99 -2.68
CA ASN A 248 6.79 -8.43 -2.71
C ASN A 248 8.02 -9.30 -2.32
N GLY A 249 9.23 -8.73 -2.34
CA GLY A 249 10.46 -9.39 -1.92
C GLY A 249 10.91 -10.56 -2.81
N LYS A 250 10.37 -10.67 -4.03
CA LYS A 250 10.69 -11.75 -4.98
C LYS A 250 11.06 -11.15 -6.33
N GLY A 251 12.21 -11.58 -6.87
CA GLY A 251 12.61 -11.26 -8.24
C GLY A 251 11.92 -12.16 -9.28
N PRO A 252 12.14 -11.90 -10.58
CA PRO A 252 11.63 -12.74 -11.65
C PRO A 252 12.19 -14.16 -11.55
N GLY A 253 11.35 -15.16 -11.86
CA GLY A 253 11.79 -16.55 -11.94
C GLY A 253 12.74 -16.81 -13.12
N PRO A 254 13.44 -17.96 -13.14
CA PRO A 254 14.26 -18.34 -14.29
C PRO A 254 13.41 -18.35 -15.58
N ASN A 255 13.87 -17.62 -16.61
CA ASN A 255 13.17 -17.45 -17.89
C ASN A 255 11.81 -16.73 -17.83
N ALA A 256 11.50 -16.04 -16.73
CA ALA A 256 10.26 -15.25 -16.64
C ALA A 256 10.22 -14.16 -17.73
N ARG A 257 9.06 -14.00 -18.36
CA ARG A 257 8.83 -12.90 -19.30
C ARG A 257 8.62 -11.60 -18.51
N VAL A 258 9.67 -10.77 -18.46
CA VAL A 258 9.64 -9.48 -17.76
C VAL A 258 9.00 -8.43 -18.67
N VAL A 259 7.87 -7.87 -18.22
CA VAL A 259 7.18 -6.75 -18.85
C VAL A 259 7.56 -5.47 -18.12
N TYR A 260 7.96 -4.44 -18.86
CA TYR A 260 8.29 -3.14 -18.34
C TYR A 260 7.27 -2.09 -18.80
N ILE A 261 6.82 -1.24 -17.87
CA ILE A 261 5.99 -0.08 -18.12
C ILE A 261 6.46 1.07 -17.23
N ASP A 262 6.48 2.29 -17.75
CA ASP A 262 6.88 3.46 -16.99
C ASP A 262 5.96 4.65 -17.14
N GLY A 263 6.16 5.61 -16.23
CA GLY A 263 5.43 6.85 -16.23
C GLY A 263 5.60 7.63 -14.93
N ALA A 264 4.83 8.72 -14.83
CA ALA A 264 4.77 9.51 -13.62
C ALA A 264 4.08 8.74 -12.48
N PHE A 265 2.98 8.03 -12.75
CA PHE A 265 2.13 7.41 -11.72
C PHE A 265 1.73 8.39 -10.59
N ASP A 266 1.53 9.66 -10.96
CA ASP A 266 1.15 10.74 -10.05
C ASP A 266 -0.36 10.68 -9.73
N LEU A 267 -0.73 10.96 -8.48
CA LEU A 267 -2.07 10.69 -7.92
C LEU A 267 -2.62 9.32 -8.35
N PHE A 268 -1.92 8.24 -8.00
CA PHE A 268 -2.23 6.88 -8.44
C PHE A 268 -3.74 6.55 -8.42
N HIS A 269 -4.34 6.42 -9.60
CA HIS A 269 -5.79 6.36 -9.81
C HIS A 269 -6.24 5.09 -10.56
N ALA A 270 -7.56 4.92 -10.74
CA ALA A 270 -8.14 3.75 -11.40
C ALA A 270 -7.57 3.50 -12.82
N GLY A 271 -7.26 4.54 -13.59
CA GLY A 271 -6.57 4.39 -14.88
C GLY A 271 -5.24 3.64 -14.79
N HIS A 272 -4.40 3.94 -13.77
CA HIS A 272 -3.16 3.21 -13.55
C HIS A 272 -3.41 1.75 -13.15
N VAL A 273 -4.40 1.49 -12.30
CA VAL A 273 -4.75 0.11 -11.91
C VAL A 273 -5.13 -0.73 -13.14
N GLU A 274 -5.96 -0.19 -14.02
CA GLU A 274 -6.45 -0.90 -15.21
C GLU A 274 -5.33 -1.15 -16.23
N ILE A 275 -4.49 -0.15 -16.53
CA ILE A 275 -3.37 -0.36 -17.46
C ILE A 275 -2.32 -1.32 -16.90
N LEU A 276 -2.04 -1.27 -15.59
CA LEU A 276 -1.11 -2.21 -14.94
C LEU A 276 -1.69 -3.62 -14.90
N ARG A 277 -3.01 -3.79 -14.73
CA ARG A 277 -3.69 -5.08 -14.87
C ARG A 277 -3.48 -5.65 -16.27
N SER A 278 -3.72 -4.85 -17.31
CA SER A 278 -3.52 -5.26 -18.70
C SER A 278 -2.06 -5.59 -18.99
N ALA A 279 -1.11 -4.78 -18.51
CA ALA A 279 0.32 -5.03 -18.67
C ALA A 279 0.76 -6.34 -17.99
N ARG A 280 0.24 -6.62 -16.79
CA ARG A 280 0.54 -7.85 -16.04
C ARG A 280 0.12 -9.13 -16.76
N GLN A 281 -0.91 -9.07 -17.60
CA GLN A 281 -1.37 -10.21 -18.41
C GLN A 281 -0.40 -10.58 -19.54
N LEU A 282 0.55 -9.71 -19.88
CA LEU A 282 1.47 -9.90 -21.01
C LEU A 282 2.76 -10.66 -20.63
N GLY A 283 2.96 -10.98 -19.35
CA GLY A 283 4.13 -11.73 -18.91
C GLY A 283 4.04 -12.22 -17.46
N ASP A 284 5.15 -12.76 -16.96
CA ASP A 284 5.21 -13.43 -15.67
C ASP A 284 5.62 -12.48 -14.54
N PHE A 285 6.21 -11.33 -14.89
CA PHE A 285 6.74 -10.35 -13.95
C PHE A 285 6.55 -8.93 -14.51
N LEU A 286 5.87 -8.05 -13.78
CA LEU A 286 5.68 -6.64 -14.14
C LEU A 286 6.62 -5.74 -13.35
N LEU A 287 7.57 -5.15 -14.06
CA LEU A 287 8.52 -4.15 -13.57
C LEU A 287 8.00 -2.76 -13.94
N VAL A 288 7.82 -1.88 -12.96
CA VAL A 288 7.28 -0.54 -13.19
C VAL A 288 8.33 0.54 -12.95
N GLY A 289 8.61 1.36 -13.96
CA GLY A 289 9.49 2.52 -13.84
C GLY A 289 8.73 3.75 -13.34
N VAL A 290 9.19 4.36 -12.24
CA VAL A 290 8.60 5.59 -11.70
C VAL A 290 9.60 6.72 -11.89
N HIS A 291 9.30 7.67 -12.78
CA HIS A 291 10.21 8.79 -13.09
C HIS A 291 10.43 9.71 -11.90
N THR A 292 11.57 10.41 -11.87
CA THR A 292 11.90 11.41 -10.83
C THR A 292 10.98 12.62 -10.90
N ASP A 293 10.88 13.36 -9.80
CA ASP A 293 10.05 14.58 -9.74
C ASP A 293 10.50 15.62 -10.78
N GLN A 294 11.82 15.73 -11.01
CA GLN A 294 12.40 16.61 -12.01
C GLN A 294 11.96 16.24 -13.43
N ILE A 295 12.11 14.96 -13.83
CA ILE A 295 11.71 14.49 -15.17
C ILE A 295 10.21 14.75 -15.38
N VAL A 296 9.39 14.47 -14.36
CA VAL A 296 7.95 14.70 -14.46
C VAL A 296 7.63 16.18 -14.60
N SER A 297 8.31 17.07 -13.86
CA SER A 297 8.10 18.52 -13.97
C SER A 297 8.52 19.07 -15.34
N GLU A 298 9.65 18.61 -15.88
CA GLU A 298 10.14 18.97 -17.22
C GLU A 298 9.12 18.58 -18.31
N HIS A 299 8.53 17.40 -18.20
CA HIS A 299 7.65 16.83 -19.22
C HIS A 299 6.16 17.13 -19.05
N ARG A 300 5.72 17.60 -17.88
CA ARG A 300 4.31 17.90 -17.60
C ARG A 300 4.05 19.34 -17.18
N GLY A 301 5.10 20.12 -16.92
CA GLY A 301 5.00 21.52 -16.54
C GLY A 301 5.21 21.77 -15.04
N LYS A 302 5.41 23.06 -14.73
CA LYS A 302 5.58 23.57 -13.38
C LYS A 302 4.28 23.34 -12.59
N GLY A 303 4.37 22.60 -11.49
CA GLY A 303 3.20 22.16 -10.69
C GLY A 303 3.03 20.65 -10.61
N HIS A 304 3.72 19.88 -11.46
CA HIS A 304 3.82 18.43 -11.38
C HIS A 304 5.21 17.95 -10.93
N PRO A 305 5.33 16.77 -10.29
CA PRO A 305 4.21 15.96 -9.79
C PRO A 305 3.59 16.53 -8.50
N ILE A 306 2.35 16.14 -8.22
CA ILE A 306 1.64 16.45 -6.96
C ILE A 306 2.17 15.59 -5.81
N MET A 307 2.44 14.32 -6.10
CA MET A 307 3.02 13.36 -5.15
C MET A 307 4.51 13.19 -5.44
N HIS A 308 5.34 13.23 -4.40
CA HIS A 308 6.77 13.02 -4.56
C HIS A 308 7.11 11.58 -4.96
N LEU A 309 8.30 11.41 -5.55
CA LEU A 309 8.82 10.13 -6.06
C LEU A 309 8.59 8.95 -5.10
N HIS A 310 8.92 9.13 -3.82
CA HIS A 310 8.77 8.04 -2.85
C HIS A 310 7.31 7.74 -2.50
N GLU A 311 6.43 8.74 -2.48
CA GLU A 311 4.99 8.55 -2.27
C GLU A 311 4.34 7.82 -3.45
N ARG A 312 4.73 8.18 -4.68
CA ARG A 312 4.31 7.51 -5.92
C ARG A 312 4.80 6.07 -5.97
N SER A 313 6.06 5.84 -5.60
CA SER A 313 6.66 4.50 -5.54
C SER A 313 5.89 3.58 -4.58
N LEU A 314 5.54 4.05 -3.37
CA LEU A 314 4.72 3.27 -2.44
C LEU A 314 3.30 3.02 -2.98
N SER A 315 2.72 3.98 -3.69
CA SER A 315 1.37 3.81 -4.28
C SER A 315 1.37 2.75 -5.38
N VAL A 316 2.42 2.72 -6.22
CA VAL A 316 2.62 1.70 -7.25
C VAL A 316 2.91 0.32 -6.63
N LEU A 317 3.80 0.23 -5.64
CA LEU A 317 4.14 -1.02 -4.94
C LEU A 317 2.95 -1.67 -4.20
N ALA A 318 1.93 -0.87 -3.85
CA ALA A 318 0.71 -1.37 -3.22
C ALA A 318 -0.21 -2.14 -4.20
N CYS A 319 -0.04 -1.91 -5.50
CA CYS A 319 -0.86 -2.54 -6.53
C CYS A 319 -0.54 -4.03 -6.67
N SER A 320 -1.58 -4.87 -6.74
CA SER A 320 -1.47 -6.33 -6.84
C SER A 320 -0.89 -6.82 -8.16
N TYR A 321 -0.97 -6.00 -9.21
CA TYR A 321 -0.45 -6.33 -10.54
C TYR A 321 1.05 -6.03 -10.67
N VAL A 322 1.65 -5.29 -9.72
CA VAL A 322 3.04 -4.86 -9.78
C VAL A 322 3.92 -5.82 -8.98
N ASP A 323 4.98 -6.30 -9.61
CA ASP A 323 5.96 -7.19 -8.97
C ASP A 323 7.14 -6.39 -8.39
N GLU A 324 7.66 -5.40 -9.11
CA GLU A 324 8.79 -4.56 -8.68
C GLU A 324 8.75 -3.14 -9.26
N VAL A 325 9.42 -2.19 -8.60
CA VAL A 325 9.50 -0.78 -9.01
C VAL A 325 10.95 -0.30 -9.16
N ILE A 326 11.26 0.34 -10.29
CA ILE A 326 12.47 1.16 -10.43
C ILE A 326 12.14 2.57 -9.93
N ILE A 327 12.67 2.91 -8.76
CA ILE A 327 12.50 4.24 -8.14
C ILE A 327 13.47 5.22 -8.80
N GLY A 328 12.94 6.19 -9.54
CA GLY A 328 13.75 7.15 -10.29
C GLY A 328 14.16 6.62 -11.66
N ALA A 329 13.24 5.97 -12.37
CA ALA A 329 13.49 5.48 -13.72
C ALA A 329 13.83 6.63 -14.67
N PRO A 330 14.83 6.47 -15.56
CA PRO A 330 15.15 7.48 -16.56
C PRO A 330 13.99 7.70 -17.53
N TRP A 331 14.00 8.83 -18.26
CA TRP A 331 13.00 9.12 -19.29
C TRP A 331 13.13 8.17 -20.49
N GLU A 332 14.37 7.93 -20.95
CA GLU A 332 14.65 7.03 -22.07
C GLU A 332 14.89 5.59 -21.60
N VAL A 333 14.28 4.62 -22.29
CA VAL A 333 14.52 3.20 -22.06
C VAL A 333 15.78 2.76 -22.80
N THR A 334 16.90 2.69 -22.07
CA THR A 334 18.22 2.38 -22.67
C THR A 334 18.42 0.88 -22.89
N ARG A 335 19.37 0.52 -23.76
CA ARG A 335 19.76 -0.88 -23.99
C ARG A 335 20.31 -1.53 -22.72
N ASP A 336 21.09 -0.77 -21.93
CA ASP A 336 21.66 -1.23 -20.66
C ASP A 336 20.57 -1.58 -19.65
N MET A 337 19.53 -0.77 -19.58
CA MET A 337 18.36 -1.04 -18.75
C MET A 337 17.63 -2.32 -19.20
N VAL A 338 17.39 -2.48 -20.50
CA VAL A 338 16.75 -3.69 -21.06
C VAL A 338 17.56 -4.94 -20.71
N THR A 339 18.89 -4.89 -20.84
CA THR A 339 19.75 -6.04 -20.50
C THR A 339 19.87 -6.29 -19.01
N THR A 340 20.00 -5.25 -18.19
CA THR A 340 20.19 -5.35 -16.73
C THR A 340 18.99 -5.97 -16.04
N PHE A 341 17.77 -5.56 -16.44
CA PHE A 341 16.53 -6.07 -15.87
C PHE A 341 15.93 -7.23 -16.67
N ASN A 342 16.63 -7.73 -17.70
CA ASN A 342 16.17 -8.80 -18.58
C ASN A 342 14.76 -8.54 -19.16
N ILE A 343 14.50 -7.30 -19.59
CA ILE A 343 13.20 -6.86 -20.08
C ILE A 343 12.89 -7.56 -21.40
N SER A 344 11.78 -8.29 -21.42
CA SER A 344 11.30 -9.04 -22.60
C SER A 344 10.29 -8.27 -23.44
N LEU A 345 9.57 -7.33 -22.83
CA LEU A 345 8.56 -6.48 -23.48
C LEU A 345 8.48 -5.14 -22.77
N VAL A 346 8.45 -4.04 -23.53
CA VAL A 346 8.16 -2.69 -23.05
C VAL A 346 6.77 -2.31 -23.53
N VAL A 347 5.92 -1.84 -22.64
CA VAL A 347 4.56 -1.39 -22.97
C VAL A 347 4.32 0.05 -22.53
N HIS A 348 3.50 0.76 -23.30
CA HIS A 348 3.05 2.11 -22.99
C HIS A 348 1.55 2.25 -23.25
N GLY A 349 0.83 2.96 -22.38
CA GLY A 349 -0.62 3.16 -22.50
C GLY A 349 -0.99 4.14 -23.62
N THR A 350 -2.18 4.03 -24.20
CA THR A 350 -2.70 5.01 -25.19
C THR A 350 -3.11 6.33 -24.55
N VAL A 351 -3.40 6.33 -23.24
CA VAL A 351 -3.68 7.53 -22.45
C VAL A 351 -2.45 7.88 -21.62
N ALA A 352 -1.79 8.99 -21.98
CA ALA A 352 -0.65 9.56 -21.27
C ALA A 352 -0.72 11.08 -21.28
N GLU A 353 -0.20 11.72 -20.24
CA GLU A 353 -0.12 13.17 -20.14
C GLU A 353 1.30 13.63 -20.46
N SER A 354 1.45 14.42 -21.51
CA SER A 354 2.72 15.00 -21.94
C SER A 354 2.52 16.47 -22.27
N ASN A 355 3.55 17.28 -22.01
CA ASN A 355 3.58 18.67 -22.40
C ASN A 355 3.68 18.79 -23.93
N SER A 356 2.64 19.32 -24.56
CA SER A 356 2.55 19.54 -26.02
C SER A 356 3.66 20.44 -26.57
N LEU A 357 4.35 21.20 -25.70
CA LEU A 357 5.45 22.10 -26.07
C LEU A 357 6.79 21.37 -26.32
N LEU A 358 6.89 20.08 -25.95
CA LEU A 358 8.08 19.24 -26.21
C LEU A 358 8.03 18.54 -27.58
N ALA A 359 7.33 19.13 -28.55
CA ALA A 359 7.28 18.61 -29.91
C ALA A 359 8.68 18.67 -30.56
N GLY A 360 9.40 17.54 -30.55
CA GLY A 360 10.75 17.42 -31.11
C GLY A 360 11.76 16.65 -30.25
N GLU A 361 11.41 16.29 -29.01
CA GLU A 361 12.23 15.42 -28.17
C GLU A 361 12.42 14.03 -28.81
N PRO A 362 13.58 13.37 -28.59
CA PRO A 362 13.81 12.00 -29.04
C PRO A 362 12.78 11.05 -28.43
N ASP A 363 12.33 10.09 -29.24
CA ASP A 363 11.39 9.05 -28.81
C ASP A 363 12.01 8.21 -27.68
N PRO A 364 11.50 8.30 -26.43
CA PRO A 364 12.09 7.61 -25.27
C PRO A 364 12.05 6.08 -25.42
N TYR A 365 11.24 5.57 -26.34
CA TYR A 365 11.09 4.15 -26.64
C TYR A 365 11.78 3.72 -27.95
N ALA A 366 12.64 4.56 -28.53
CA ALA A 366 13.35 4.26 -29.77
C ALA A 366 14.15 2.94 -29.70
N VAL A 367 14.84 2.69 -28.58
CA VAL A 367 15.61 1.44 -28.38
C VAL A 367 14.69 0.22 -28.32
N PRO A 368 13.67 0.14 -27.45
CA PRO A 368 12.70 -0.95 -27.46
C PRO A 368 12.02 -1.19 -28.82
N LYS A 369 11.67 -0.12 -29.55
CA LYS A 369 11.11 -0.20 -30.90
C LYS A 369 12.08 -0.82 -31.89
N SER A 370 13.34 -0.38 -31.89
CA SER A 370 14.40 -0.95 -32.75
C SER A 370 14.70 -2.42 -32.45
N MET A 371 14.46 -2.86 -31.21
CA MET A 371 14.61 -4.24 -30.76
C MET A 371 13.37 -5.10 -31.03
N GLY A 372 12.26 -4.51 -31.50
CA GLY A 372 11.01 -5.23 -31.75
C GLY A 372 10.27 -5.67 -30.48
N ILE A 373 10.56 -5.04 -29.33
CA ILE A 373 9.98 -5.39 -28.02
C ILE A 373 9.09 -4.29 -27.45
N PHE A 374 8.65 -3.32 -28.26
CA PHE A 374 7.75 -2.25 -27.84
C PHE A 374 6.31 -2.54 -28.27
N TRP A 375 5.34 -2.28 -27.39
CA TRP A 375 3.92 -2.45 -27.67
C TRP A 375 3.06 -1.32 -27.07
N MET A 376 2.20 -0.70 -27.88
CA MET A 376 1.18 0.25 -27.41
C MET A 376 -0.04 -0.50 -26.88
N LEU A 377 -0.32 -0.34 -25.60
CA LEU A 377 -1.41 -1.00 -24.89
C LEU A 377 -2.59 -0.04 -24.78
N ASP A 378 -3.79 -0.49 -25.17
CA ASP A 378 -4.97 0.36 -25.06
C ASP A 378 -5.35 0.58 -23.59
N SER A 379 -5.44 1.85 -23.18
CA SER A 379 -5.81 2.26 -21.83
C SER A 379 -7.31 2.09 -21.63
N PRO A 380 -7.77 1.17 -20.75
CA PRO A 380 -9.20 0.89 -20.59
C PRO A 380 -10.00 2.06 -20.00
N LYS A 381 -9.31 3.01 -19.36
CA LYS A 381 -9.90 4.22 -18.78
C LYS A 381 -9.11 5.44 -19.25
N ASN A 382 -9.82 6.55 -19.42
CA ASN A 382 -9.27 7.85 -19.78
C ASN A 382 -8.98 8.76 -18.57
N THR A 383 -9.12 8.26 -17.34
CA THR A 383 -8.80 9.01 -16.12
C THR A 383 -7.31 9.35 -16.09
N THR A 384 -7.01 10.63 -15.92
CA THR A 384 -5.64 11.15 -15.77
C THR A 384 -5.49 11.98 -14.50
N THR A 385 -4.25 12.29 -14.10
CA THR A 385 -3.96 13.17 -12.96
C THR A 385 -4.62 14.54 -13.15
N THR A 386 -4.56 15.12 -14.36
CA THR A 386 -5.20 16.42 -14.66
C THR A 386 -6.72 16.32 -14.55
N SER A 387 -7.33 15.24 -15.05
CA SER A 387 -8.79 15.06 -14.95
C SER A 387 -9.26 14.98 -13.50
N VAL A 388 -8.49 14.34 -12.61
CA VAL A 388 -8.80 14.27 -11.18
C VAL A 388 -8.62 15.64 -10.52
N ALA A 389 -7.53 16.35 -10.86
CA ALA A 389 -7.28 17.70 -10.36
C ALA A 389 -8.41 18.68 -10.78
N GLN A 390 -8.86 18.63 -12.03
CA GLN A 390 -9.96 19.46 -12.53
C GLN A 390 -11.28 19.23 -11.78
N ARG A 391 -11.59 17.98 -11.41
CA ARG A 391 -12.77 17.67 -10.57
C ARG A 391 -12.67 18.31 -9.18
N ILE A 392 -11.46 18.35 -8.62
CA ILE A 392 -11.20 19.00 -7.32
C ILE A 392 -11.41 20.51 -7.42
N VAL A 393 -10.88 21.14 -8.47
CA VAL A 393 -11.05 22.57 -8.72
C VAL A 393 -12.51 22.94 -8.92
N ALA A 394 -13.23 22.17 -9.76
CA ALA A 394 -14.62 22.43 -10.08
C ALA A 394 -15.54 22.42 -8.85
N ASN A 395 -15.19 21.67 -7.80
CA ASN A 395 -15.95 21.60 -6.55
C ASN A 395 -15.15 22.11 -5.33
N HIS A 396 -14.16 22.97 -5.57
CA HIS A 396 -13.22 23.49 -4.56
C HIS A 396 -13.92 24.00 -3.29
N GLU A 397 -14.99 24.81 -3.43
CA GLU A 397 -15.70 25.36 -2.28
C GLU A 397 -16.32 24.27 -1.39
N ALA A 398 -16.87 23.21 -2.01
CA ALA A 398 -17.46 22.10 -1.28
C ALA A 398 -16.38 21.33 -0.52
N TYR A 399 -15.21 21.13 -1.12
CA TYR A 399 -14.09 20.45 -0.47
C TYR A 399 -13.48 21.27 0.67
N LEU A 400 -13.35 22.59 0.51
CA LEU A 400 -12.91 23.47 1.61
C LEU A 400 -13.88 23.42 2.80
N LYS A 401 -15.19 23.53 2.55
CA LYS A 401 -16.22 23.43 3.59
C LYS A 401 -16.16 22.08 4.32
N ARG A 402 -16.04 20.98 3.56
CA ARG A 402 -15.88 19.63 4.11
C ARG A 402 -14.63 19.51 4.99
N ASN A 403 -13.49 19.99 4.51
CA ASN A 403 -12.22 19.93 5.24
C ASN A 403 -12.27 20.77 6.52
N ALA A 404 -12.87 21.97 6.48
CA ALA A 404 -13.06 22.82 7.66
C ALA A 404 -13.92 22.12 8.72
N LYS A 405 -15.06 21.54 8.33
CA LYS A 405 -15.94 20.78 9.23
C LYS A 405 -15.22 19.60 9.89
N LYS A 406 -14.43 18.85 9.12
CA LYS A 406 -13.61 17.74 9.62
C LYS A 406 -12.63 18.24 10.70
N THR A 407 -11.84 19.26 10.39
CA THR A 407 -10.85 19.83 11.31
C THR A 407 -11.49 20.35 12.60
N GLU A 408 -12.66 20.97 12.53
CA GLU A 408 -13.40 21.42 13.71
C GLU A 408 -13.88 20.23 14.57
N SER A 409 -14.43 19.19 13.94
CA SER A 409 -14.89 17.99 14.65
C SER A 409 -13.75 17.25 15.36
N GLU A 410 -12.58 17.14 14.73
CA GLU A 410 -11.39 16.53 15.32
C GLU A 410 -10.86 17.37 16.48
N LYS A 411 -10.76 18.69 16.32
CA LYS A 411 -10.36 19.61 17.41
C LYS A 411 -11.28 19.49 18.62
N LYS A 412 -12.60 19.45 18.40
CA LYS A 412 -13.59 19.27 19.47
C LYS A 412 -13.40 17.93 20.16
N TYR A 413 -13.26 16.84 19.41
CA TYR A 413 -13.02 15.50 19.96
C TYR A 413 -11.78 15.45 20.86
N TYR A 414 -10.65 15.99 20.39
CA TYR A 414 -9.41 15.98 21.17
C TYR A 414 -9.44 16.93 22.37
N ALA A 415 -10.20 18.03 22.32
CA ALA A 415 -10.39 18.93 23.46
C ALA A 415 -11.27 18.30 24.56
N GLU A 416 -12.29 17.53 24.18
CA GLU A 416 -13.21 16.85 25.12
C GLU A 416 -12.61 15.58 25.73
N LYS A 417 -11.56 15.02 25.14
CA LYS A 417 -10.88 13.82 25.64
C LYS A 417 -10.05 14.17 26.88
N VAL A 418 -10.67 14.06 28.06
CA VAL A 418 -9.96 14.07 29.34
C VAL A 418 -8.88 12.99 29.29
N HIS A 419 -7.64 13.36 29.58
CA HIS A 419 -6.49 12.46 29.57
C HIS A 419 -6.74 11.31 30.57
N VAL A 420 -7.16 10.15 30.07
CA VAL A 420 -7.22 8.93 30.87
C VAL A 420 -5.82 8.33 30.80
N SER A 421 -5.02 8.46 31.87
CA SER A 421 -3.82 7.65 32.05
C SER A 421 -4.26 6.18 32.02
N GLY A 422 -3.82 5.43 31.02
CA GLY A 422 -4.13 4.00 30.91
C GLY A 422 -3.43 3.21 32.02
N ASP A 423 -4.19 2.32 32.65
CA ASP A 423 -3.70 1.20 33.46
C ASP A 423 -3.04 0.11 32.60
#